data_AF-A0A9Q3HAE7-F1
#
_entry.id   AF-A0A9Q3HAE7-F1
#
_cell.length_a   1.000
_cell.length_b   1.000
_cell.length_c   1.000
_cell.angle_alpha   90.00
_cell.angle_beta   90.00
_cell.angle_gamma   90.00
#
_symmetry.space_group_name_H-M   'P 1'
#
loop_
_entity.id
_entity.type
_entity.pdbx_description
1 polymer ?
#
loop_
_entity_poly.entity_id
_entity_poly.type
_entity_poly.pdbx_seq_one_letter_code
_entity_poly.pdbx_strand_id
1 'polypeptide(L)'
;MGLYIIKTLPYRSDNATAFFQRLDSKMAEVYCMMGHRENQQVRQRPKKPIISDFEKTPKNIPIDFYRPEWFNEKNHSEKLVAADLSEVSFVPVRNLPP
;
A
#
# COMPACT_ATOMS: atom_id res chain seq x y z
N MET A 1 22.84 -2.38 -12.52
CA MET A 1 21.84 -2.28 -11.43
C MET A 1 20.49 -2.00 -12.07
N GLY A 2 19.50 -2.89 -11.89
CA GLY A 2 18.15 -2.69 -12.41
C GLY A 2 17.36 -1.75 -11.50
N LEU A 3 16.70 -0.75 -12.07
CA LEU A 3 15.79 0.13 -11.34
C LEU A 3 14.40 -0.50 -11.32
N TYR A 4 13.86 -0.78 -10.13
CA TYR A 4 12.50 -1.30 -9.99
C TYR A 4 11.53 -0.15 -9.74
N ILE A 5 10.58 0.01 -10.65
CA ILE A 5 9.54 1.04 -10.55
C ILE A 5 8.32 0.45 -9.84
N ILE A 6 7.88 1.10 -8.77
CA ILE A 6 6.65 0.73 -8.07
C ILE A 6 5.47 1.22 -8.92
N LYS A 7 4.75 0.30 -9.55
CA LYS A 7 3.47 0.60 -10.22
C LYS A 7 2.38 0.87 -9.17
N THR A 8 1.51 1.83 -9.45
CA THR A 8 0.37 2.20 -8.61
C THR A 8 -0.79 1.24 -8.86
N LEU A 9 -1.30 0.61 -7.82
CA LEU A 9 -2.48 -0.25 -7.89
C LEU A 9 -3.73 0.64 -7.93
N PRO A 10 -4.62 0.49 -8.91
CA PRO A 10 -5.77 1.40 -9.08
C PRO A 10 -6.76 1.32 -7.91
N TYR A 11 -6.78 0.19 -7.19
CA TYR A 11 -7.66 -0.05 -6.06
C TYR A 11 -7.08 0.36 -4.70
N ARG A 12 -5.77 0.62 -4.58
CA ARG A 12 -5.11 0.84 -3.29
C ARG A 12 -5.27 2.28 -2.82
N SER A 13 -5.64 2.47 -1.56
CA SER A 13 -5.78 3.79 -0.93
C SER A 13 -4.43 4.48 -0.72
N ASP A 14 -4.47 5.80 -0.58
CA ASP A 14 -3.28 6.60 -0.28
C ASP A 14 -2.79 6.33 1.16
N ASN A 15 -3.72 6.05 2.09
CA ASN A 15 -3.40 5.63 3.46
C ASN A 15 -2.60 4.32 3.49
N ALA A 16 -3.03 3.32 2.72
CA ALA A 16 -2.30 2.07 2.61
C ALA A 16 -0.90 2.29 2.04
N THR A 17 -0.78 3.15 1.03
CA THR A 17 0.51 3.52 0.45
C THR A 17 1.44 4.15 1.49
N ALA A 18 0.94 5.08 2.29
CA ALA A 18 1.71 5.71 3.37
C ALA A 18 2.09 4.71 4.47
N PHE A 19 1.19 3.78 4.82
CA PHE A 19 1.47 2.71 5.78
C PHE A 19 2.62 1.82 5.32
N PHE A 20 2.57 1.28 4.10
CA PHE A 20 3.64 0.41 3.59
C PHE A 20 4.97 1.14 3.45
N GLN A 21 4.97 2.43 3.11
CA GLN A 21 6.20 3.23 3.08
C GLN A 21 6.84 3.33 4.47
N ARG A 22 6.04 3.64 5.50
CA ARG A 22 6.53 3.70 6.88
C ARG A 22 7.04 2.35 7.36
N LEU A 23 6.32 1.28 7.01
CA LEU A 23 6.71 -0.09 7.34
C LEU A 23 8.04 -0.46 6.67
N ASP A 24 8.19 -0.21 5.37
CA ASP A 24 9.44 -0.47 4.61
C ASP A 24 10.61 0.30 5.22
N SER A 25 10.44 1.59 5.54
CA SER A 25 11.48 2.39 6.21
C SER A 25 11.86 1.82 7.58
N LYS A 26 10.87 1.38 8.38
CA LYS A 26 11.16 0.81 9.69
C LYS A 26 11.84 -0.56 9.60
N MET A 27 11.44 -1.38 8.63
CA MET A 27 12.09 -2.66 8.36
C MET A 27 13.55 -2.45 7.91
N ALA A 28 13.83 -1.45 7.07
CA ALA A 28 15.19 -1.12 6.65
C ALA A 28 16.07 -0.66 7.83
N GLU A 29 15.54 0.20 8.71
CA GLU A 29 16.21 0.64 9.94
C GLU A 29 16.59 -0.56 10.82
N VAL A 30 15.62 -1.42 11.11
CA VAL A 30 15.80 -2.61 11.95
C VAL A 30 16.80 -3.59 11.30
N TYR A 31 16.76 -3.76 9.98
CA TYR A 31 17.70 -4.60 9.24
C TYR A 31 19.15 -4.10 9.36
N CYS A 32 19.37 -2.78 9.27
CA CYS A 32 20.69 -2.18 9.48
C CYS A 32 21.17 -2.33 10.93
N MET A 33 20.27 -2.17 11.91
CA MET A 33 20.60 -2.35 13.33
C MET A 33 21.08 -3.76 13.66
N MET A 34 20.65 -4.78 12.91
CA MET A 34 21.13 -6.17 13.05
C MET A 34 22.53 -6.40 12.46
N GLY A 35 23.21 -5.35 11.99
CA GLY A 35 24.56 -5.45 11.42
C GLY A 35 24.59 -5.94 9.97
N HIS A 36 23.42 -6.09 9.33
CA HIS A 36 23.35 -6.38 7.91
C HIS A 36 23.61 -5.12 7.09
N ARG A 37 24.32 -5.26 5.97
CA ARG A 37 24.45 -4.19 4.98
C ARG A 37 23.16 -4.06 4.20
N GLU A 38 22.74 -2.83 3.95
CA GLU A 38 21.58 -2.52 3.10
C GLU A 38 21.86 -2.96 1.65
N ASN A 39 21.58 -4.23 1.36
CA ASN A 39 21.62 -4.80 0.02
C ASN A 39 20.23 -4.75 -0.65
N GLN A 40 19.30 -3.96 -0.09
CA GLN A 40 17.96 -3.86 -0.63
C GLN A 40 17.99 -3.10 -1.96
N GLN A 41 17.31 -3.64 -2.96
CA GLN A 41 17.17 -2.94 -4.24
C GLN A 41 16.38 -1.65 -4.04
N VAL A 42 16.92 -0.54 -4.52
CA VAL A 42 16.25 0.75 -4.48
C VAL A 42 14.99 0.70 -5.36
N ARG A 43 13.83 0.72 -4.72
CA ARG A 43 12.53 0.83 -5.39
C ARG A 43 12.17 2.30 -5.51
N GLN A 44 11.98 2.80 -6.74
CA GLN A 44 11.61 4.20 -6.94
C GLN A 44 10.11 4.33 -7.19
N ARG A 45 9.50 5.30 -6.51
CA ARG A 45 8.17 5.79 -6.85
C ARG A 45 8.31 6.75 -8.04
N PRO A 46 7.63 6.48 -9.17
CA PRO A 46 7.70 7.37 -10.32
C PRO A 46 7.00 8.70 -9.99
N LYS A 47 7.51 9.81 -10.54
CA LYS A 47 6.91 11.15 -10.37
C LYS A 47 5.49 11.22 -10.92
N LYS A 48 5.24 10.51 -12.02
CA LYS A 48 3.91 10.28 -12.57
C LYS A 48 3.48 8.87 -12.21
N PRO A 49 2.30 8.66 -11.59
CA PRO A 49 1.80 7.32 -11.28
C PRO A 49 1.78 6.46 -12.55
N ILE A 50 2.44 5.30 -12.49
CA ILE A 50 2.36 4.29 -13.54
C ILE A 50 1.36 3.26 -13.06
N ILE A 51 0.19 3.20 -13.68
CA ILE A 51 -0.86 2.26 -13.28
C ILE A 51 -0.36 0.83 -13.52
N SER A 52 -0.64 -0.05 -12.55
CA SER A 52 -0.33 -1.47 -12.66
C SER A 52 -1.36 -2.18 -13.52
N ASP A 53 -0.88 -3.05 -14.42
CA ASP A 53 -1.71 -3.98 -15.19
C ASP A 53 -2.28 -5.12 -14.31
N PHE A 54 -1.88 -5.16 -13.03
CA PHE A 54 -2.36 -6.14 -12.07
C PHE A 54 -3.76 -5.77 -11.56
N GLU A 55 -4.77 -6.35 -12.20
CA GLU A 55 -6.18 -6.13 -11.88
C GLU A 55 -6.67 -6.97 -10.70
N LYS A 56 -5.98 -8.06 -10.38
CA LYS A 56 -6.43 -8.99 -9.34
C LYS A 56 -6.30 -8.32 -7.98
N THR A 57 -7.43 -8.05 -7.34
CA THR A 57 -7.44 -7.54 -5.97
C THR A 57 -7.09 -8.66 -4.99
N PRO A 58 -6.36 -8.33 -3.92
CA PRO A 58 -6.23 -9.23 -2.79
C PRO A 58 -7.60 -9.47 -2.13
N LYS A 59 -7.71 -10.54 -1.33
CA LYS A 59 -8.93 -10.91 -0.60
C LYS A 59 -8.64 -10.87 0.89
N ASN A 60 -9.67 -10.64 1.70
CA ASN A 60 -9.57 -10.60 3.17
C ASN A 60 -8.49 -9.61 3.67
N ILE A 61 -8.40 -8.44 3.05
CA ILE A 61 -7.54 -7.34 3.52
C ILE A 61 -8.43 -6.25 4.14
N PRO A 62 -7.94 -5.47 5.12
CA PRO A 62 -8.73 -4.38 5.72
C PRO A 62 -9.32 -3.43 4.68
N ILE A 63 -10.55 -2.97 4.93
CA ILE A 63 -11.25 -2.03 4.03
C ILE A 63 -10.45 -0.77 3.73
N ASP A 64 -9.68 -0.26 4.71
CA ASP A 64 -8.82 0.92 4.58
C ASP A 64 -7.71 0.75 3.53
N PHE A 65 -7.42 -0.48 3.12
CA PHE A 65 -6.49 -0.75 2.03
C PHE A 65 -7.03 -0.28 0.68
N TYR A 66 -8.36 -0.27 0.51
CA TYR A 66 -9.01 0.04 -0.75
C TYR A 66 -9.41 1.52 -0.85
N ARG A 67 -9.36 2.08 -2.05
CA ARG A 67 -9.90 3.41 -2.33
C ARG A 67 -11.42 3.41 -2.15
N PRO A 68 -12.01 4.42 -1.48
CA PRO A 68 -13.45 4.49 -1.29
C PRO A 68 -14.24 4.44 -2.60
N GLU A 69 -13.78 5.16 -3.64
CA GLU A 69 -14.45 5.19 -4.94
C GLU A 69 -14.46 3.80 -5.58
N TRP A 70 -13.27 3.17 -5.64
CA TRP A 70 -13.11 1.84 -6.20
C TRP A 70 -13.93 0.79 -5.44
N PHE A 71 -13.95 0.84 -4.10
CA PHE A 71 -14.67 -0.12 -3.28
C PHE A 71 -16.18 0.06 -3.39
N ASN A 72 -16.66 1.30 -3.50
CA ASN A 72 -18.08 1.59 -3.57
C ASN A 72 -18.72 1.18 -4.90
N GLU A 73 -17.97 1.23 -6.00
CA GLU A 73 -18.39 0.78 -7.33
C GLU A 73 -18.59 -0.75 -7.44
N LYS A 74 -18.08 -1.54 -6.50
CA LYS A 74 -18.20 -3.01 -6.53
C LYS A 74 -19.58 -3.52 -6.14
N ASN A 75 -19.90 -4.73 -6.59
CA ASN A 75 -21.13 -5.40 -6.17
C ASN A 75 -21.01 -5.92 -4.73
N HIS A 76 -22.14 -6.12 -4.04
CA HIS A 76 -22.13 -6.52 -2.63
C HIS A 76 -21.32 -7.82 -2.38
N SER A 77 -21.47 -8.82 -3.23
CA SER A 77 -20.71 -10.08 -3.16
C SER A 77 -19.20 -9.87 -3.34
N GLU A 78 -18.79 -8.94 -4.21
CA GLU A 78 -17.38 -8.64 -4.44
C GLU A 78 -16.77 -7.90 -3.23
N LYS A 79 -17.54 -7.00 -2.60
CA LYS A 79 -17.10 -6.29 -1.38
C LYS A 79 -16.83 -7.26 -0.24
N LEU A 80 -17.72 -8.23 -0.02
CA LEU A 80 -17.58 -9.26 1.02
C LEU A 80 -16.37 -10.19 0.79
N VAL A 81 -15.99 -10.41 -0.47
CA VAL A 81 -14.80 -11.21 -0.82
C VAL A 81 -13.52 -10.39 -0.73
N ALA A 82 -13.57 -9.10 -1.08
CA ALA A 82 -12.41 -8.24 -1.16
C ALA A 82 -11.92 -7.78 0.21
N ALA A 83 -12.84 -7.34 1.07
CA ALA A 83 -12.51 -6.72 2.34
C ALA A 83 -13.02 -7.52 3.53
N ASP A 84 -12.18 -7.61 4.55
CA ASP A 84 -12.67 -7.95 5.88
C ASP A 84 -13.43 -6.73 6.44
N LEU A 85 -14.72 -6.91 6.68
CA LEU A 85 -15.60 -5.87 7.24
C LEU A 85 -15.63 -5.91 8.78
N SER A 86 -15.05 -6.96 9.38
CA SER A 86 -15.10 -7.23 10.82
C SER A 86 -13.86 -6.74 11.56
N GLU A 87 -12.69 -6.79 10.93
CA GLU A 87 -11.44 -6.24 11.45
C GLU A 87 -11.02 -4.98 10.71
N VAL A 88 -11.03 -3.83 11.39
CA VAL A 88 -10.59 -2.53 10.84
C VAL A 88 -9.32 -2.08 11.54
N SER A 89 -8.30 -1.62 10.79
CA SER A 89 -7.64 -0.32 11.06
C SER A 89 -6.46 0.00 10.12
N PHE A 90 -6.48 1.22 9.56
CA PHE A 90 -5.31 2.11 9.45
C PHE A 90 -5.73 3.57 9.70
N VAL A 91 -5.63 4.07 10.94
CA VAL A 91 -5.86 5.49 11.30
C VAL A 91 -4.82 5.87 12.38
N PRO A 92 -4.10 7.02 12.31
CA PRO A 92 -4.65 8.31 11.93
C PRO A 92 -3.90 9.16 10.89
N VAL A 93 -4.69 10.00 10.25
CA VAL A 93 -4.24 11.25 9.62
C VAL A 93 -3.95 12.25 10.76
N ARG A 94 -2.70 12.72 10.88
CA ARG A 94 -2.38 13.91 11.66
C ARG A 94 -2.20 15.04 10.65
N ASN A 95 -3.06 16.05 10.72
CA ASN A 95 -3.05 17.23 9.86
C ASN A 95 -1.63 17.82 9.75
N LEU A 96 -1.20 18.12 8.51
CA LEU A 96 0.00 18.90 8.18
C LEU A 96 -0.02 20.30 8.82
N PRO A 97 1.13 20.91 9.16
CA PRO A 97 1.37 22.32 8.87
C PRO A 97 2.00 22.48 7.46
N PRO A 98 1.87 23.67 6.84
CA PRO A 98 2.33 23.96 5.48
C PRO A 98 3.84 23.81 5.28
#